data_AF-A0A376TP54-F1
#
_entry.id   AF-A0A376TP54-F1
#
_cell.length_a   1.000
_cell.length_b   1.000
_cell.length_c   1.000
_cell.angle_alpha   90.00
_cell.angle_beta   90.00
_cell.angle_gamma   90.00
#
_symmetry.space_group_name_H-M   'P 1'
#
loop_
_entity.id
_entity.type
_entity.pdbx_description
1 polymer ?
#
loop_
_entity_poly.entity_id
_entity_poly.type
_entity_poly.pdbx_seq_one_letter_code
_entity_poly.pdbx_strand_id
1 'polypeptide(L)'
;MGLAEESGEAEVYQAIHHQLVASARAVKACHSLLPEAKIGNMLLGGLVYPLTCQPQDMLQAMEENRRWMFFGDVQARGQYPGYMQRFFRDHNITIEMTESDAEDLKHTVDFISFSYYMTGCVSHDESINKNAQGNILEYDPQSASESSEWGWQIDPVGLRFC
;
A
#
# COMPACT_ATOMS: atom_id res chain seq x y z
N MET A 1 11.42 -11.76 -14.91
CA MET A 1 11.97 -10.39 -14.80
C MET A 1 11.39 -9.80 -13.53
N GLY A 2 12.21 -9.67 -12.49
CA GLY A 2 11.78 -9.31 -11.14
C GLY A 2 12.80 -9.81 -10.12
N LEU A 3 12.56 -9.49 -8.84
CA LEU A 3 13.31 -10.04 -7.73
C LEU A 3 13.17 -11.57 -7.66
N ALA A 4 14.13 -12.25 -7.02
CA ALA A 4 14.02 -13.68 -6.76
C ALA A 4 12.88 -13.93 -5.75
N GLU A 5 12.26 -15.10 -5.81
CA GLU A 5 11.17 -15.47 -4.88
C GLU A 5 11.64 -15.47 -3.42
N GLU A 6 12.93 -15.72 -3.19
CA GLU A 6 13.58 -15.70 -1.86
C GLU A 6 14.20 -14.34 -1.50
N SER A 7 13.91 -13.28 -2.25
CA SER A 7 14.45 -11.95 -1.96
C SER A 7 13.98 -11.46 -0.60
N GLY A 8 14.93 -10.90 0.17
CA GLY A 8 14.66 -10.36 1.49
C GLY A 8 13.78 -9.11 1.43
N GLU A 9 13.11 -8.80 2.55
CA GLU A 9 12.22 -7.64 2.65
C GLU A 9 12.94 -6.32 2.29
N ALA A 10 14.22 -6.17 2.66
CA ALA A 10 15.02 -5.01 2.30
C ALA A 10 15.24 -4.88 0.77
N GLU A 11 15.48 -5.99 0.08
CA GLU A 11 15.64 -5.98 -1.39
C GLU A 11 14.32 -5.61 -2.08
N VAL A 12 13.21 -6.12 -1.55
CA VAL A 12 11.85 -5.78 -2.01
C VAL A 12 11.58 -4.29 -1.87
N TYR A 13 11.82 -3.70 -0.70
CA TYR A 13 11.62 -2.26 -0.53
C TYR A 13 12.61 -1.42 -1.34
N GLN A 14 13.84 -1.88 -1.57
CA GLN A 14 14.77 -1.19 -2.46
C GLN A 14 14.29 -1.20 -3.91
N ALA A 15 13.77 -2.33 -4.40
CA ALA A 15 13.19 -2.39 -5.75
C ALA A 15 11.96 -1.47 -5.88
N ILE A 16 11.11 -1.44 -4.86
CA ILE A 16 9.98 -0.51 -4.78
C ILE A 16 10.47 0.93 -4.79
N HIS A 17 11.52 1.27 -4.04
CA HIS A 17 12.10 2.62 -4.04
C HIS A 17 12.47 3.07 -5.46
N HIS A 18 13.16 2.20 -6.21
CA HIS A 18 13.50 2.49 -7.62
C HIS A 18 12.25 2.69 -8.49
N GLN A 19 11.17 1.93 -8.26
CA GLN A 19 9.91 2.13 -8.98
C GLN A 19 9.24 3.47 -8.63
N LEU A 20 9.27 3.88 -7.37
CA LEU A 20 8.73 5.18 -6.93
C LEU A 20 9.51 6.34 -7.56
N VAL A 21 10.85 6.27 -7.58
CA VAL A 21 11.72 7.25 -8.24
C VAL A 21 11.47 7.27 -9.75
N ALA A 22 11.39 6.11 -10.40
CA ALA A 22 11.10 6.02 -11.83
C ALA A 22 9.73 6.62 -12.17
N SER A 23 8.71 6.39 -11.33
CA SER A 23 7.39 7.00 -11.46
C SER A 23 7.49 8.53 -11.39
N ALA A 24 8.22 9.08 -10.42
CA ALA A 24 8.36 10.52 -10.27
C ALA A 24 9.12 11.16 -11.45
N ARG A 25 10.15 10.48 -11.98
CA ARG A 25 10.83 10.87 -13.23
C ARG A 25 9.89 10.85 -14.43
N ALA A 26 8.99 9.87 -14.52
CA ALA A 26 7.98 9.81 -15.58
C ALA A 26 6.97 10.95 -15.48
N VAL A 27 6.55 11.32 -14.26
CA VAL A 27 5.72 12.52 -14.01
C VAL A 27 6.42 13.77 -14.51
N LYS A 28 7.68 13.99 -14.10
CA LYS A 28 8.51 15.11 -14.56
C LYS A 28 8.59 15.19 -16.08
N ALA A 29 8.86 14.06 -16.73
CA ALA A 29 8.95 13.99 -18.18
C ALA A 29 7.60 14.29 -18.85
N CYS A 30 6.50 13.77 -18.32
CA CYS A 30 5.14 14.02 -18.80
C CYS A 30 4.83 15.52 -18.82
N HIS A 31 4.99 16.21 -17.69
CA HIS A 31 4.69 17.64 -17.60
C HIS A 31 5.66 18.50 -18.41
N SER A 32 6.90 18.04 -18.62
CA SER A 32 7.87 18.74 -19.49
C SER A 32 7.52 18.64 -20.97
N LEU A 33 7.00 17.49 -21.40
CA LEU A 33 6.64 17.23 -22.81
C LEU A 33 5.22 17.71 -23.14
N LEU A 34 4.29 17.57 -22.19
CA LEU A 34 2.87 17.82 -22.32
C LEU A 34 2.36 18.55 -21.06
N PRO A 35 2.48 19.88 -20.98
CA PRO A 35 2.16 20.65 -19.77
C PRO A 35 0.72 20.51 -19.25
N GLU A 36 -0.23 20.23 -20.15
CA GLU A 36 -1.65 20.06 -19.82
C GLU A 36 -2.04 18.59 -19.53
N ALA A 37 -1.12 17.64 -19.75
CA ALA A 37 -1.41 16.23 -19.51
C ALA A 37 -1.56 15.95 -18.01
N LYS A 38 -2.45 15.00 -17.70
CA LYS A 38 -2.65 14.48 -16.36
C LYS A 38 -2.10 13.07 -16.26
N ILE A 39 -1.25 12.83 -15.27
CA ILE A 39 -0.62 11.53 -15.02
C ILE A 39 -0.88 11.11 -13.58
N GLY A 40 -1.38 9.88 -13.43
CA GLY A 40 -1.72 9.31 -12.15
C GLY A 40 -0.87 8.09 -11.82
N ASN A 41 -1.06 7.56 -10.62
CA ASN A 41 -0.61 6.23 -10.26
C ASN A 41 -1.74 5.21 -10.34
N MET A 42 -1.44 3.97 -9.97
CA MET A 42 -2.44 2.92 -9.75
C MET A 42 -2.07 2.15 -8.48
N LEU A 43 -2.96 2.14 -7.50
CA LEU A 43 -2.83 1.41 -6.25
C LEU A 43 -3.84 0.26 -6.18
N LEU A 44 -3.59 -0.70 -5.30
CA LEU A 44 -4.67 -1.59 -4.84
C LEU A 44 -5.37 -0.89 -3.67
N GLY A 45 -6.67 -0.63 -3.79
CA GLY A 45 -7.54 -0.10 -2.73
C GLY A 45 -8.00 -1.22 -1.79
N GLY A 46 -7.06 -1.87 -1.10
CA GLY A 46 -7.32 -2.95 -0.16
C GLY A 46 -7.39 -2.45 1.28
N LEU A 47 -8.46 -1.75 1.65
CA LEU A 47 -8.63 -1.25 3.02
C LEU A 47 -8.93 -2.39 3.99
N VAL A 48 -8.31 -2.35 5.16
CA VAL A 48 -8.50 -3.35 6.24
C VAL A 48 -9.23 -2.71 7.42
N TYR A 49 -10.29 -3.38 7.89
CA TYR A 49 -11.03 -3.03 9.09
C TYR A 49 -10.47 -3.72 10.33
N PRO A 50 -10.64 -3.13 11.52
CA PRO A 50 -10.43 -3.86 12.76
C PRO A 50 -11.57 -4.87 12.97
N LEU A 51 -11.25 -6.09 13.44
CA LEU A 51 -12.24 -7.12 13.71
C LEU A 51 -13.16 -6.74 14.87
N THR A 52 -12.61 -6.10 15.90
CA THR A 52 -13.38 -5.65 17.06
C THR A 52 -13.04 -4.21 17.44
N CYS A 53 -13.81 -3.63 18.37
CA CYS A 53 -13.50 -2.32 18.94
C CYS A 53 -12.37 -2.35 19.98
N GLN A 54 -11.65 -3.47 20.12
CA GLN A 54 -10.49 -3.53 21.01
C GLN A 54 -9.40 -2.58 20.50
N PRO A 55 -8.76 -1.80 21.39
CA PRO A 55 -7.71 -0.87 20.99
C PRO A 55 -6.56 -1.52 20.20
N GLN A 56 -6.27 -2.79 20.47
CA GLN A 56 -5.23 -3.57 19.79
C GLN A 56 -5.60 -3.85 18.33
N ASP A 57 -6.84 -4.26 18.04
CA ASP A 57 -7.32 -4.49 16.68
C ASP A 57 -7.36 -3.18 15.88
N MET A 58 -7.78 -2.08 16.52
CA MET A 58 -7.74 -0.74 15.93
C MET A 58 -6.31 -0.33 15.53
N LEU A 59 -5.34 -0.58 16.41
CA LEU A 59 -3.92 -0.30 16.15
C LEU A 59 -3.38 -1.17 15.01
N GLN A 60 -3.68 -2.47 15.02
CA GLN A 60 -3.29 -3.40 13.96
C GLN A 60 -3.84 -2.97 12.60
N ALA A 61 -5.14 -2.66 12.51
CA ALA A 61 -5.75 -2.17 11.27
C ALA A 61 -5.11 -0.88 10.77
N MET A 62 -4.77 0.05 11.67
CA MET A 62 -4.07 1.28 11.29
C MET A 62 -2.67 0.98 10.74
N GLU A 63 -1.93 0.05 11.34
CA GLU A 63 -0.58 -0.32 10.91
C GLU A 63 -0.59 -1.04 9.56
N GLU A 64 -1.49 -1.99 9.33
CA GLU A 64 -1.63 -2.67 8.03
C GLU A 64 -2.01 -1.70 6.91
N ASN A 65 -3.01 -0.84 7.15
CA ASN A 65 -3.41 0.17 6.18
C ASN A 65 -2.26 1.14 5.85
N ARG A 66 -1.45 1.54 6.84
CA ARG A 66 -0.26 2.37 6.63
C ARG A 66 0.78 1.67 5.76
N ARG A 67 1.04 0.38 5.99
CA ARG A 67 1.99 -0.42 5.19
C ARG A 67 1.59 -0.52 3.72
N TRP A 68 0.30 -0.41 3.40
CA TRP A 68 -0.16 -0.44 2.01
C TRP A 68 -0.35 0.95 1.40
N MET A 69 -0.80 1.94 2.17
CA MET A 69 -1.05 3.29 1.65
C MET A 69 0.21 4.12 1.41
N PHE A 70 1.36 3.75 2.00
CA PHE A 70 2.55 4.59 1.91
C PHE A 70 3.06 4.78 0.48
N PHE A 71 2.81 3.83 -0.44
CA PHE A 71 3.16 4.01 -1.84
C PHE A 71 2.45 5.23 -2.43
N GLY A 72 1.16 5.37 -2.11
CA GLY A 72 0.36 6.55 -2.47
C GLY A 72 0.85 7.81 -1.78
N ASP A 73 1.21 7.74 -0.49
CA ASP A 73 1.79 8.88 0.22
C ASP A 73 3.06 9.39 -0.47
N VAL A 74 3.98 8.49 -0.86
CA VAL A 74 5.22 8.90 -1.55
C VAL A 74 4.89 9.54 -2.90
N GLN A 75 4.02 8.95 -3.71
CA GLN A 75 3.72 9.46 -5.06
C GLN A 75 2.87 10.73 -5.06
N ALA A 76 2.05 10.97 -4.03
CA ALA A 76 1.20 12.15 -3.92
C ALA A 76 1.82 13.28 -3.09
N ARG A 77 2.72 12.98 -2.14
CA ARG A 77 3.34 13.97 -1.24
C ARG A 77 4.84 14.16 -1.50
N GLY A 78 5.45 13.29 -2.30
CA GLY A 78 6.83 13.38 -2.75
C GLY A 78 7.89 13.07 -1.70
N GLN A 79 7.51 12.39 -0.61
CA GLN A 79 8.43 11.99 0.45
C GLN A 79 7.92 10.77 1.22
N TYR A 80 8.83 10.01 1.82
CA TYR A 80 8.46 8.91 2.71
C TYR A 80 7.77 9.41 3.97
N PRO A 81 6.60 8.86 4.34
CA PRO A 81 5.94 9.25 5.56
C PRO A 81 6.70 8.75 6.79
N GLY A 82 6.65 9.51 7.89
CA GLY A 82 7.43 9.22 9.10
C GLY A 82 7.13 7.84 9.73
N TYR A 83 5.91 7.31 9.56
CA TYR A 83 5.58 5.97 10.05
C TYR A 83 6.33 4.87 9.30
N MET A 84 6.59 5.02 8.00
CA MET A 84 7.41 4.05 7.25
C MET A 84 8.88 4.18 7.57
N GLN A 85 9.38 5.40 7.81
CA GLN A 85 10.76 5.59 8.26
C GLN A 85 11.00 4.90 9.60
N ARG A 86 10.02 4.96 10.51
CA ARG A 86 10.04 4.20 11.76
C ARG A 86 10.00 2.70 11.49
N PHE A 87 9.09 2.22 10.65
CA PHE A 87 9.00 0.80 10.30
C PHE A 87 10.33 0.26 9.78
N PHE A 88 10.97 0.95 8.82
CA PHE A 88 12.27 0.53 8.29
C PHE A 88 13.36 0.45 9.36
N ARG A 89 13.43 1.45 10.25
CA ARG A 89 14.39 1.42 11.38
C ARG A 89 14.11 0.25 12.33
N ASP A 90 12.86 0.04 12.70
CA ASP A 90 12.46 -0.99 13.67
C ASP A 90 12.68 -2.41 13.07
N HIS A 91 12.70 -2.55 11.74
CA HIS A 91 12.93 -3.79 10.99
C HIS A 91 14.35 -3.93 10.39
N ASN A 92 15.28 -3.03 10.70
CA ASN A 92 16.65 -3.00 10.13
C ASN A 92 16.70 -2.96 8.59
N ILE A 93 15.71 -2.33 7.96
CA ILE A 93 15.67 -2.09 6.51
C ILE A 93 16.33 -0.74 6.24
N THR A 94 17.33 -0.73 5.37
CA THR A 94 17.95 0.51 4.88
C THR A 94 17.66 0.65 3.40
N ILE A 95 17.04 1.77 3.03
CA ILE A 95 16.83 2.14 1.64
C ILE A 95 18.01 3.01 1.22
N GLU A 96 18.74 2.58 0.20
CA GLU A 96 19.73 3.40 -0.47
C GLU A 96 19.00 4.46 -1.29
N MET A 97 18.83 5.64 -0.69
CA MET A 97 18.21 6.81 -1.31
C MET A 97 19.26 7.90 -1.50
N THR A 98 19.51 8.27 -2.74
CA THR A 98 20.44 9.37 -3.06
C THR A 98 19.74 10.73 -2.94
N GLU A 99 20.51 11.82 -2.88
CA GLU A 99 19.96 13.18 -2.94
C GLU A 99 19.16 13.41 -4.23
N SER A 100 19.59 12.83 -5.35
CA SER A 100 18.87 12.92 -6.63
C SER A 100 17.52 12.21 -6.55
N ASP A 101 17.44 11.06 -5.88
CA ASP A 101 16.18 10.33 -5.71
C ASP A 101 15.20 11.15 -4.87
N ALA A 102 15.68 11.76 -3.79
CA ALA A 102 14.87 12.63 -2.94
C ALA A 102 14.33 13.87 -3.70
N GLU A 103 15.12 14.45 -4.62
CA GLU A 103 14.64 15.51 -5.51
C GLU A 103 13.65 15.01 -6.56
N ASP A 104 13.90 13.84 -7.16
CA ASP A 104 13.01 13.26 -8.16
C ASP A 104 11.63 12.97 -7.56
N LEU A 105 11.56 12.41 -6.35
CA LEU A 105 10.30 12.08 -5.66
C LEU A 105 9.38 13.30 -5.47
N LYS A 106 9.89 14.53 -5.47
CA LYS A 106 9.06 15.75 -5.37
C LYS A 106 8.13 15.95 -6.57
N HIS A 107 8.36 15.25 -7.68
CA HIS A 107 7.46 15.22 -8.83
C HIS A 107 6.29 14.27 -8.58
N THR A 108 5.14 14.83 -8.18
CA THR A 108 3.97 14.10 -7.70
C THR A 108 2.87 13.94 -8.74
N VAL A 109 2.07 12.89 -8.58
CA VAL A 109 0.97 12.56 -9.50
C VAL A 109 -0.18 13.57 -9.42
N ASP A 110 -0.88 13.76 -10.53
CA ASP A 110 -2.06 14.64 -10.62
C ASP A 110 -3.32 14.04 -9.98
N PHE A 111 -3.43 12.71 -10.00
CA PHE A 111 -4.54 11.97 -9.44
C PHE A 111 -4.09 10.61 -8.93
N ILE A 112 -4.82 10.08 -7.95
CA ILE A 112 -4.67 8.70 -7.50
C ILE A 112 -5.73 7.86 -8.20
N SER A 113 -5.31 6.77 -8.83
CA SER A 113 -6.25 5.72 -9.25
C SER A 113 -6.02 4.47 -8.42
N PHE A 114 -7.06 3.68 -8.26
CA PHE A 114 -6.96 2.42 -7.54
C PHE A 114 -7.90 1.37 -8.11
N SER A 115 -7.51 0.11 -7.97
CA SER A 115 -8.41 -1.03 -8.15
C SER A 115 -9.03 -1.38 -6.82
N TYR A 116 -10.33 -1.65 -6.80
CA TYR A 116 -11.04 -2.08 -5.61
C TYR A 116 -11.81 -3.35 -5.93
N TYR A 117 -11.76 -4.30 -4.99
CA TYR A 117 -12.49 -5.55 -5.11
C TYR A 117 -13.20 -5.89 -3.80
N MET A 118 -12.48 -5.84 -2.68
CA MET A 118 -12.99 -6.13 -1.36
C MET A 118 -12.19 -5.39 -0.28
N THR A 119 -12.73 -5.36 0.93
CA THR A 119 -12.03 -5.01 2.16
C THR A 119 -11.49 -6.25 2.87
N GLY A 120 -10.54 -6.02 3.77
CA GLY A 120 -10.07 -6.99 4.75
C GLY A 120 -10.54 -6.67 6.17
N CYS A 121 -10.26 -7.56 7.10
CA CYS A 121 -10.58 -7.48 8.52
C CYS A 121 -9.51 -8.14 9.41
N VAL A 122 -8.83 -7.36 10.25
CA VAL A 122 -7.68 -7.83 11.04
C VAL A 122 -7.95 -7.83 12.54
N SER A 123 -7.43 -8.85 13.22
CA SER A 123 -7.35 -8.95 14.68
C SER A 123 -5.90 -8.84 15.15
N HIS A 124 -5.67 -8.38 16.36
CA HIS A 124 -4.36 -8.53 17.00
C HIS A 124 -4.06 -9.99 17.40
N ASP A 125 -5.09 -10.83 17.53
CA ASP A 125 -4.92 -12.27 17.74
C ASP A 125 -4.50 -12.96 16.44
N GLU A 126 -3.22 -13.32 16.35
CA GLU A 126 -2.66 -14.01 15.18
C GLU A 126 -3.36 -15.33 14.84
N SER A 127 -3.95 -16.01 15.82
CA SER A 127 -4.64 -17.28 15.57
C SER A 127 -5.90 -17.09 14.74
N ILE A 128 -6.54 -15.92 14.85
CA ILE A 128 -7.71 -15.54 14.05
C ILE A 128 -7.28 -15.21 12.62
N ASN A 129 -6.22 -14.41 12.45
CA ASN A 129 -5.73 -14.01 11.13
C ASN A 129 -5.25 -15.22 10.30
N LYS A 130 -4.58 -16.19 10.92
CA LYS A 130 -4.06 -17.40 10.23
C LYS A 130 -5.15 -18.31 9.66
N ASN A 131 -6.40 -18.20 10.13
CA ASN A 131 -7.51 -19.01 9.63
C ASN A 131 -8.21 -18.40 8.40
N ALA A 132 -7.80 -17.20 7.96
CA ALA A 132 -8.41 -16.47 6.86
C ALA A 132 -7.73 -16.68 5.49
N GLN A 133 -7.19 -17.88 5.24
CA GLN A 133 -6.38 -18.16 4.05
C GLN A 133 -7.23 -18.25 2.77
N GLY A 134 -6.85 -17.45 1.74
CA GLY A 134 -7.40 -17.62 0.39
C GLY A 134 -7.14 -16.51 -0.63
N ASN A 135 -6.77 -15.28 -0.23
CA ASN A 135 -6.60 -14.13 -1.15
C ASN A 135 -5.49 -13.17 -0.68
N ILE A 136 -5.04 -12.26 -1.55
CA ILE A 136 -4.00 -11.22 -1.28
C ILE A 136 -4.33 -10.36 -0.03
N LEU A 137 -5.60 -10.30 0.37
CA LEU A 137 -6.12 -9.58 1.53
C LEU A 137 -6.55 -10.56 2.64
N GLU A 138 -5.68 -11.53 3.00
CA GLU A 138 -5.91 -12.64 3.96
C GLU A 138 -6.56 -12.19 5.27
N TYR A 139 -7.90 -12.18 5.37
CA TYR A 139 -8.58 -11.63 6.54
C TYR A 139 -10.00 -12.18 6.77
N ASP A 140 -10.43 -12.21 8.04
CA ASP A 140 -11.59 -12.96 8.54
C ASP A 140 -12.91 -12.59 7.81
N PRO A 141 -13.61 -13.56 7.20
CA PRO A 141 -14.86 -13.34 6.47
C PRO A 141 -16.04 -12.87 7.33
N GLN A 142 -15.91 -12.75 8.65
CA GLN A 142 -17.02 -12.43 9.55
C GLN A 142 -17.69 -11.04 9.36
N SER A 143 -17.13 -10.13 8.56
CA SER A 143 -17.67 -8.76 8.40
C SER A 143 -18.52 -8.52 7.15
N ALA A 144 -18.39 -9.33 6.09
CA ALA A 144 -19.21 -9.21 4.88
C ALA A 144 -20.11 -10.44 4.75
N SER A 145 -21.43 -10.22 4.69
CA SER A 145 -22.41 -11.31 4.66
C SER A 145 -22.46 -12.07 3.33
N GLU A 146 -21.76 -11.58 2.29
CA GLU A 146 -21.80 -12.13 0.94
C GLU A 146 -20.39 -12.26 0.36
N SER A 147 -20.13 -13.40 -0.30
CA SER A 147 -18.90 -13.67 -1.02
C SER A 147 -19.21 -14.20 -2.42
N SER A 148 -18.29 -13.97 -3.35
CA SER A 148 -18.35 -14.54 -4.70
C SER A 148 -18.09 -16.06 -4.69
N GLU A 149 -18.34 -16.72 -5.82
CA GLU A 149 -18.02 -18.14 -6.05
C GLU A 149 -16.53 -18.47 -5.85
N TRP A 150 -15.66 -17.46 -5.90
CA TRP A 150 -14.21 -17.58 -5.69
C TRP A 150 -13.77 -17.21 -4.27
N GLY A 151 -14.72 -16.98 -3.34
CA GLY A 151 -14.46 -16.65 -1.94
C GLY A 151 -14.07 -15.19 -1.68
N TRP A 152 -14.14 -14.32 -2.70
CA TRP A 152 -13.88 -12.88 -2.53
C TRP A 152 -15.07 -12.22 -1.85
N GLN A 153 -14.82 -11.48 -0.77
CA GLN A 153 -15.87 -10.76 -0.05
C GLN A 153 -16.48 -9.66 -0.92
N ILE A 154 -17.79 -9.46 -0.81
CA ILE A 154 -18.50 -8.40 -1.52
C ILE A 154 -18.79 -7.28 -0.53
N ASP A 155 -18.04 -6.19 -0.65
CA ASP A 155 -18.22 -5.01 0.19
C ASP A 155 -18.32 -3.74 -0.65
N PRO A 156 -19.52 -3.33 -1.08
CA PRO A 156 -19.69 -2.08 -1.81
C PRO A 156 -19.55 -0.83 -0.92
N VAL A 157 -19.73 -0.97 0.39
CA VAL A 157 -19.62 0.15 1.34
C VAL A 157 -18.15 0.48 1.58
N GLY A 158 -17.28 -0.52 1.61
CA GLY A 158 -15.85 -0.33 1.77
C GLY A 158 -15.20 0.52 0.68
N LEU A 159 -15.71 0.47 -0.55
CA LEU A 159 -15.30 1.36 -1.62
C LEU A 159 -15.46 2.84 -1.26
N ARG A 160 -16.47 3.19 -0.45
CA ARG A 160 -16.71 4.56 0.00
C ARG A 160 -15.76 5.01 1.11
N PHE A 161 -15.15 4.06 1.83
CA PHE A 161 -14.18 4.35 2.88
C PHE A 161 -12.76 4.51 2.33
N CYS A 162 -12.45 3.92 1.17
CA CYS A 162 -11.16 4.04 0.49
C CYS A 162 -10.80 5.48 0.08
#